data_AF-A0A059F7H5-F1
#
_entry.id   AF-A0A059F7H5-F1
#
_cell.length_a   1.000
_cell.length_b   1.000
_cell.length_c   1.000
_cell.angle_alpha   90.00
_cell.angle_beta   90.00
_cell.angle_gamma   90.00
#
_symmetry.space_group_name_H-M   'P 1'
#
loop_
_entity.id
_entity.type
_entity.pdbx_description
1 polymer ?
#
loop_
_entity_poly.entity_id
_entity_poly.type
_entity_poly.pdbx_seq_one_letter_code
_entity_poly.pdbx_strand_id
1 'polypeptide(L)'
;MRRGALFLGVAAVILAIMFLGPVDYGLRYAHYKTLTKQELVSGAGIYIQNRTNGRQLACLYAVACDGEKARLVLIDDPDAWNFDEAKRSVWRRRFDDFCPGRTTNFGLQLVPMEGAEPATQSMALARWSFGNDRFIPRLGRFQSGSFSDQPWEECTPEKALRF
;
A
#
# COMPACT_ATOMS: atom_id res chain seq x y z
N MET A 1 1.28 -46.36 18.19
CA MET A 1 1.75 -45.79 16.90
C MET A 1 1.08 -44.47 16.46
N ARG A 2 -0.10 -44.07 16.98
CA ARG A 2 -0.78 -42.82 16.56
C ARG A 2 -0.16 -41.49 17.03
N ARG A 3 0.59 -41.48 18.14
CA ARG A 3 1.19 -40.24 18.69
C ARG A 3 2.40 -39.74 17.88
N GLY A 4 3.26 -40.64 17.38
CA GLY A 4 4.44 -40.26 16.60
C GLY A 4 4.14 -39.57 15.27
N ALA A 5 3.09 -40.02 14.56
CA ALA A 5 2.66 -39.41 13.30
C ALA A 5 2.08 -37.99 13.49
N LEU A 6 1.40 -37.73 14.61
CA LEU A 6 0.86 -36.41 14.93
C LEU A 6 1.98 -35.39 15.22
N PHE A 7 3.01 -35.79 15.96
CA PHE A 7 4.17 -34.95 16.25
C PHE A 7 5.00 -34.63 14.99
N LEU A 8 5.18 -35.59 14.09
CA LEU A 8 5.86 -35.39 12.80
C LEU A 8 5.08 -34.43 11.88
N GLY A 9 3.75 -34.53 11.85
CA GLY A 9 2.90 -33.61 11.07
C GLY A 9 2.95 -32.17 11.59
N VAL A 10 2.87 -31.98 12.92
CA VAL A 10 2.96 -30.65 13.55
C VAL A 10 4.36 -30.05 13.36
N ALA A 11 5.42 -30.84 13.53
CA ALA A 11 6.78 -30.37 13.28
C ALA A 11 6.99 -29.95 11.83
N ALA A 12 6.46 -30.69 10.85
CA ALA A 12 6.52 -30.33 9.43
C ALA A 12 5.75 -29.04 9.11
N VAL A 13 4.58 -28.81 9.72
CA VAL A 13 3.81 -27.57 9.56
C VAL A 13 4.54 -26.38 10.19
N ILE A 14 5.12 -26.55 11.39
CA ILE A 14 5.91 -25.50 12.04
C ILE A 14 7.16 -25.19 11.20
N LEU A 15 7.85 -26.21 10.67
CA LEU A 15 9.00 -26.01 9.79
C LEU A 15 8.57 -25.27 8.50
N ALA A 16 7.46 -25.68 7.88
CA ALA A 16 6.93 -25.03 6.68
C ALA A 16 6.59 -23.56 6.95
N ILE A 17 5.96 -23.22 8.08
CA ILE A 17 5.68 -21.83 8.48
C ILE A 17 6.98 -21.05 8.74
N MET A 18 7.97 -21.68 9.41
CA MET A 18 9.26 -21.07 9.71
C MET A 18 10.13 -20.83 8.47
N PHE A 19 10.01 -21.64 7.41
CA PHE A 19 10.81 -21.48 6.19
C PHE A 19 10.09 -20.77 5.04
N LEU A 20 8.77 -20.91 4.89
CA LEU A 20 8.02 -20.24 3.82
C LEU A 20 7.80 -18.75 4.12
N GLY A 21 7.63 -18.37 5.39
CA GLY A 21 7.44 -16.98 5.79
C GLY A 21 8.63 -16.06 5.46
N PRO A 22 9.87 -16.39 5.87
CA PRO A 22 11.05 -15.58 5.60
C PRO A 22 11.45 -15.53 4.12
N VAL A 23 11.22 -16.61 3.36
CA VAL A 23 11.52 -16.65 1.92
C VAL A 23 10.57 -15.74 1.13
N ASP A 24 9.27 -15.75 1.45
CA ASP A 24 8.32 -14.78 0.88
C ASP A 24 8.74 -13.37 1.28
N TYR A 25 9.10 -13.12 2.54
CA TYR A 25 9.54 -11.80 2.98
C TYR A 25 10.78 -11.26 2.25
N GLY A 26 11.80 -12.10 2.02
CA GLY A 26 13.00 -11.73 1.28
C GLY A 26 12.72 -11.39 -0.19
N LEU A 27 11.86 -12.17 -0.85
CA LEU A 27 11.43 -11.90 -2.23
C LEU A 27 10.61 -10.60 -2.33
N ARG A 28 9.69 -10.36 -1.39
CA ARG A 28 8.91 -9.12 -1.33
C ARG A 28 9.79 -7.90 -1.09
N TYR A 29 10.85 -8.05 -0.29
CA TYR A 29 11.84 -6.99 -0.13
C TYR A 29 12.62 -6.72 -1.41
N ALA A 30 13.04 -7.76 -2.13
CA ALA A 30 13.72 -7.60 -3.41
C ALA A 30 12.84 -6.85 -4.41
N HIS A 31 11.57 -7.27 -4.55
CA HIS A 31 10.56 -6.58 -5.35
C HIS A 31 10.40 -5.12 -4.95
N TYR A 32 10.30 -4.84 -3.65
CA TYR A 32 10.16 -3.47 -3.18
C TYR A 32 11.38 -2.60 -3.51
N LYS A 33 12.59 -3.15 -3.43
CA LYS A 33 13.80 -2.39 -3.79
C LYS A 33 13.83 -2.03 -5.27
N THR A 34 13.38 -2.95 -6.12
CA THR A 34 13.31 -2.75 -7.57
C THR A 34 12.07 -1.99 -8.02
N LEU A 35 11.07 -1.82 -7.13
CA LEU A 35 9.85 -1.06 -7.41
C LEU A 35 10.25 0.31 -7.96
N THR A 36 9.68 0.61 -9.12
CA THR A 36 9.85 1.87 -9.83
C THR A 36 8.63 2.76 -9.61
N LYS A 37 8.84 4.06 -9.83
CA LYS A 37 7.77 5.06 -9.79
C LYS A 37 6.66 4.71 -10.79
N GLN A 38 7.06 4.30 -12.00
CA GLN A 38 6.14 3.93 -13.06
C GLN A 38 5.28 2.72 -12.69
N GLU A 39 5.86 1.69 -12.05
CA GLU A 39 5.11 0.53 -11.57
C GLU A 39 4.09 0.91 -10.48
N LEU A 40 4.48 1.82 -9.57
CA LEU A 40 3.55 2.32 -8.56
C LEU A 40 2.37 3.07 -9.21
N VAL A 41 2.65 3.98 -10.14
CA VAL A 41 1.62 4.74 -10.88
C VAL A 41 0.74 3.79 -11.71
N SER A 42 1.33 2.87 -12.47
CA SER A 42 0.59 1.86 -13.23
C SER A 42 -0.29 0.99 -12.33
N GLY A 43 0.21 0.65 -11.13
CA GLY A 43 -0.57 -0.05 -10.11
C GLY A 43 -1.82 0.71 -9.67
N ALA A 44 -1.79 2.04 -9.67
CA ALA A 44 -2.97 2.86 -9.39
C ALA A 44 -4.01 2.77 -10.51
N GLY A 45 -3.58 2.85 -11.77
CA GLY A 45 -4.45 2.62 -12.94
C GLY A 45 -5.09 1.23 -12.93
N ILE A 46 -4.30 0.20 -12.63
CA ILE A 46 -4.80 -1.18 -12.47
C ILE A 46 -5.84 -1.28 -11.36
N TYR A 47 -5.64 -0.60 -10.23
CA TYR A 47 -6.59 -0.58 -9.13
C TYR A 47 -7.92 0.06 -9.55
N ILE A 48 -7.88 1.23 -10.20
CA ILE A 48 -9.05 1.93 -10.71
C ILE A 48 -9.81 1.04 -11.70
N GLN A 49 -9.11 0.46 -12.66
CA GLN A 49 -9.72 -0.40 -13.67
C GLN A 49 -10.44 -1.58 -13.03
N ASN A 50 -9.76 -2.29 -12.12
CA ASN A 50 -10.30 -3.51 -11.51
C ASN A 50 -11.43 -3.28 -10.50
N ARG A 51 -11.46 -2.10 -9.86
CA ARG A 51 -12.42 -1.82 -8.77
C ARG A 51 -13.58 -0.96 -9.20
N THR A 52 -13.39 -0.14 -10.22
CA THR A 52 -14.35 0.90 -10.60
C THR A 52 -14.63 0.94 -12.09
N ASN A 53 -14.13 -0.07 -12.84
CA ASN A 53 -14.27 -0.16 -14.29
C ASN A 53 -13.74 1.08 -15.02
N GLY A 54 -12.68 1.70 -14.50
CA GLY A 54 -12.08 2.88 -15.13
C GLY A 54 -12.84 4.20 -14.92
N ARG A 55 -13.92 4.21 -14.12
CA ARG A 55 -14.80 5.39 -13.97
C ARG A 55 -14.42 6.32 -12.81
N GLN A 56 -13.18 6.24 -12.33
CA GLN A 56 -12.66 7.11 -11.27
C GLN A 56 -11.26 7.59 -11.66
N LEU A 57 -10.85 8.70 -11.07
CA LEU A 57 -9.46 9.12 -11.00
C LEU A 57 -8.90 8.77 -9.61
N ALA A 58 -7.59 8.90 -9.42
CA ALA A 58 -6.98 8.73 -8.12
C ALA A 58 -5.88 9.75 -7.84
N CYS A 59 -5.89 10.33 -6.65
CA CYS A 59 -4.72 11.02 -6.12
C CYS A 59 -3.77 10.02 -5.48
N LEU A 60 -2.48 10.17 -5.76
CA LEU A 60 -1.41 9.38 -5.14
C LEU A 60 -0.85 10.14 -3.94
N TYR A 61 -0.73 9.42 -2.83
CA TYR A 61 -0.12 9.94 -1.61
C TYR A 61 1.12 9.13 -1.26
N ALA A 62 2.11 9.81 -0.70
CA ALA A 62 3.24 9.19 -0.06
C ALA A 62 3.36 9.65 1.39
N VAL A 63 3.88 8.78 2.24
CA VAL A 63 4.22 9.19 3.60
C VAL A 63 5.40 10.14 3.59
N ALA A 64 5.26 11.21 4.38
CA ALA A 64 6.33 12.13 4.72
C ALA A 64 6.36 12.35 6.23
N CYS A 65 7.42 12.99 6.68
CA CYS A 65 7.58 13.38 8.07
C CYS A 65 7.28 14.85 8.22
N ASP A 66 6.45 15.16 9.20
CA ASP A 66 6.17 16.53 9.64
C ASP A 66 6.53 16.63 11.11
N GLY A 67 7.65 17.29 11.38
CA GLY A 67 8.37 17.12 12.63
C GLY A 67 8.67 15.65 12.90
N GLU A 68 8.18 15.13 14.02
CA GLU A 68 8.37 13.74 14.45
C GLU A 68 7.26 12.80 13.98
N LYS A 69 6.19 13.29 13.33
CA LYS A 69 5.01 12.48 13.02
C LYS A 69 4.89 12.15 11.54
N ALA A 70 4.38 10.95 11.29
CA ALA A 70 4.00 10.51 9.96
C ALA A 70 2.74 11.24 9.46
N ARG A 71 2.79 11.76 8.23
CA ARG A 71 1.60 12.25 7.52
C ARG A 71 1.60 11.79 6.07
N LEU A 72 0.42 11.75 5.44
CA LEU A 72 0.32 11.60 3.99
C LEU A 72 0.45 12.96 3.32
N VAL A 73 1.28 13.00 2.30
CA VAL A 73 1.45 14.16 1.42
C VAL A 73 1.00 13.74 0.03
N LEU A 74 0.21 14.62 -0.58
CA LEU A 74 -0.27 14.46 -1.94
C LEU A 74 0.89 14.62 -2.93
N ILE A 75 0.94 13.73 -3.91
CA ILE A 75 1.92 13.78 -5.01
C ILE A 75 1.24 14.44 -6.21
N ASP A 76 1.37 15.77 -6.29
CA ASP A 76 0.77 16.59 -7.35
C ASP A 76 1.42 16.34 -8.72
N ASP A 77 2.73 16.09 -8.74
CA ASP A 77 3.51 15.77 -9.94
C ASP A 77 4.35 14.50 -9.69
N PRO A 78 3.89 13.33 -10.18
CA PRO A 78 4.66 12.11 -10.08
C PRO A 78 6.03 12.21 -10.73
N ASP A 79 6.19 12.91 -11.84
CA ASP A 79 7.44 12.95 -12.60
C ASP A 79 8.51 13.72 -11.82
N ALA A 80 8.15 14.84 -11.19
CA ALA A 80 9.04 15.60 -10.32
C ALA A 80 9.27 14.98 -8.93
N TRP A 81 8.42 14.03 -8.50
CA TRP A 81 8.52 13.44 -7.17
C TRP A 81 9.79 12.59 -6.97
N ASN A 82 10.51 12.82 -5.86
CA ASN A 82 11.66 12.01 -5.45
C ASN A 82 11.23 10.65 -4.88
N PHE A 83 10.90 9.72 -5.76
CA PHE A 83 10.39 8.40 -5.37
C PHE A 83 11.40 7.57 -4.58
N ASP A 84 12.69 7.64 -4.90
CA ASP A 84 13.70 6.85 -4.20
C ASP A 84 13.89 7.31 -2.75
N GLU A 85 13.76 8.61 -2.48
CA GLU A 85 13.74 9.13 -1.12
C GLU A 85 12.50 8.66 -0.34
N ALA A 86 11.33 8.68 -0.98
CA ALA A 86 10.12 8.14 -0.37
C ALA A 86 10.27 6.65 -0.05
N LYS A 87 10.85 5.85 -0.96
CA LYS A 87 11.13 4.42 -0.69
C LYS A 87 12.07 4.23 0.51
N ARG A 88 13.16 5.00 0.58
CA ARG A 88 14.08 4.93 1.72
C ARG A 88 13.38 5.28 3.04
N SER A 89 12.55 6.32 3.04
CA SER A 89 11.79 6.75 4.22
C SER A 89 10.81 5.66 4.67
N VAL A 90 10.06 5.09 3.74
CA VAL A 90 9.15 3.97 3.97
C VAL A 90 9.86 2.75 4.55
N TRP A 91 11.04 2.42 4.03
CA TRP A 91 11.85 1.33 4.56
C TRP A 91 12.33 1.63 5.99
N ARG A 92 12.83 2.84 6.24
CA ARG A 92 13.30 3.24 7.56
C ARG A 92 12.18 3.17 8.61
N ARG A 93 10.96 3.64 8.27
CA ARG A 93 9.76 3.53 9.12
C ARG A 93 9.39 2.09 9.50
N ARG A 94 9.78 1.10 8.68
CA ARG A 94 9.44 -0.31 8.88
C ARG A 94 10.33 -0.98 9.93
N PHE A 95 11.59 -0.55 10.05
CA PHE A 95 12.60 -1.21 10.89
C PHE A 95 13.14 -0.35 12.03
N ASP A 96 12.96 0.98 11.93
CA ASP A 96 13.38 1.93 12.95
C ASP A 96 12.16 2.67 13.49
N ASP A 97 12.27 3.28 14.68
CA ASP A 97 11.28 4.24 15.19
C ASP A 97 11.37 5.61 14.49
N PHE A 98 11.55 5.57 13.18
CA PHE A 98 11.64 6.76 12.35
C PHE A 98 10.24 7.23 11.99
N CYS A 99 9.90 8.47 12.35
CA CYS A 99 8.69 9.15 11.92
C CYS A 99 7.41 8.41 12.37
N PRO A 100 7.20 8.17 13.67
CA PRO A 100 6.08 7.38 14.17
C PRO A 100 4.71 7.95 13.79
N GLY A 101 3.74 7.06 13.57
CA GLY A 101 2.35 7.42 13.27
C GLY A 101 1.67 6.36 12.42
N ARG A 102 0.37 6.15 12.66
CA ARG A 102 -0.44 5.18 11.91
C ARG A 102 -0.89 5.82 10.60
N THR A 103 -0.20 5.46 9.53
CA THR A 103 -0.52 5.87 8.15
C THR A 103 -0.03 4.81 7.18
N THR A 104 -0.64 4.78 5.99
CA THR A 104 -0.06 4.05 4.87
C THR A 104 1.22 4.71 4.38
N ASN A 105 2.04 3.95 3.68
CA ASN A 105 3.29 4.41 3.08
C ASN A 105 3.04 5.02 1.69
N PHE A 106 2.23 4.34 0.88
CA PHE A 106 1.66 4.87 -0.34
C PHE A 106 0.16 4.65 -0.31
N GLY A 107 -0.61 5.67 -0.65
CA GLY A 107 -2.06 5.68 -0.58
C GLY A 107 -2.69 6.16 -1.88
N LEU A 108 -3.90 5.69 -2.16
CA LEU A 108 -4.77 6.28 -3.17
C LEU A 108 -6.06 6.76 -2.54
N GLN A 109 -6.51 7.94 -2.94
CA GLN A 109 -7.89 8.38 -2.75
C GLN A 109 -8.54 8.48 -4.12
N LEU A 110 -9.65 7.77 -4.30
CA LEU A 110 -10.43 7.83 -5.53
C LEU A 110 -11.33 9.05 -5.52
N VAL A 111 -11.46 9.68 -6.69
CA VAL A 111 -12.44 10.72 -6.96
C VAL A 111 -13.20 10.38 -8.24
N PRO A 112 -14.52 10.64 -8.30
CA PRO A 112 -15.31 10.31 -9.48
C PRO A 112 -14.88 11.16 -10.67
N MET A 113 -14.89 10.54 -11.85
CA MET A 113 -14.89 11.30 -13.10
C MET A 113 -16.22 12.03 -13.26
N GLU A 114 -16.25 13.05 -14.14
CA GLU A 114 -17.49 13.72 -14.48
C GLU A 114 -18.56 12.71 -14.96
N GLY A 115 -19.75 12.75 -14.36
CA GLY A 115 -20.84 11.82 -14.66
C GLY A 115 -20.66 10.39 -14.11
N ALA A 116 -19.66 10.15 -13.25
CA ALA A 116 -19.52 8.89 -12.51
C ALA A 116 -20.01 9.01 -11.06
N GLU A 117 -20.58 7.91 -10.55
CA GLU A 117 -20.93 7.80 -9.14
C GLU A 117 -19.67 7.72 -8.26
N PRO A 118 -19.68 8.24 -7.03
CA PRO A 118 -18.57 8.08 -6.10
C PRO A 118 -18.26 6.61 -5.82
N ALA A 119 -16.97 6.28 -5.68
CA ALA A 119 -16.58 4.97 -5.19
C ALA A 119 -17.15 4.70 -3.79
N THR A 120 -17.51 3.44 -3.51
CA THR A 120 -17.96 3.04 -2.18
C THR A 120 -16.86 3.28 -1.13
N GLN A 121 -17.25 3.48 0.14
CA GLN A 121 -16.29 3.68 1.24
C GLN A 121 -15.23 2.56 1.35
N SER A 122 -15.57 1.34 0.95
CA SER A 122 -14.63 0.22 0.96
C SER A 122 -13.54 0.36 -0.09
N MET A 123 -13.78 1.05 -1.21
CA MET A 123 -12.86 1.17 -2.34
C MET A 123 -12.22 2.56 -2.47
N ALA A 124 -12.86 3.59 -1.92
CA ALA A 124 -12.47 5.00 -2.05
C ALA A 124 -11.07 5.29 -1.54
N LEU A 125 -10.57 4.52 -0.56
CA LEU A 125 -9.20 4.62 -0.06
C LEU A 125 -8.47 3.29 -0.26
N ALA A 126 -7.29 3.35 -0.87
CA ALA A 126 -6.43 2.19 -1.10
C ALA A 126 -5.03 2.40 -0.53
N ARG A 127 -4.34 1.32 -0.19
CA ARG A 127 -2.96 1.35 0.31
C ARG A 127 -2.09 0.39 -0.48
N TRP A 128 -0.85 0.77 -0.74
CA TRP A 128 0.14 -0.16 -1.28
C TRP A 128 0.47 -1.21 -0.23
N SER A 129 0.30 -2.48 -0.59
CA SER A 129 0.59 -3.60 0.30
C SER A 129 1.84 -4.33 -0.14
N PHE A 130 2.90 -4.27 0.65
CA PHE A 130 4.12 -5.05 0.45
C PHE A 130 3.86 -6.53 0.19
N GLY A 131 2.98 -7.18 0.97
CA GLY A 131 2.69 -8.61 0.80
C GLY A 131 1.89 -8.95 -0.46
N ASN A 132 1.21 -7.97 -1.07
CA ASN A 132 0.40 -8.18 -2.28
C ASN A 132 1.06 -7.59 -3.53
N ASP A 133 2.12 -6.79 -3.37
CA ASP A 133 2.81 -6.02 -4.41
C ASP A 133 1.86 -5.21 -5.31
N ARG A 134 0.82 -4.62 -4.69
CA ARG A 134 -0.20 -3.82 -5.36
C ARG A 134 -0.98 -2.95 -4.38
N PHE A 135 -1.75 -2.01 -4.91
CA PHE A 135 -2.79 -1.33 -4.15
C PHE A 135 -3.92 -2.28 -3.79
N ILE A 136 -4.31 -2.24 -2.51
CA ILE A 136 -5.45 -2.97 -1.97
C ILE A 136 -6.37 -1.99 -1.23
N PRO A 137 -7.67 -2.30 -1.12
CA PRO A 137 -8.59 -1.45 -0.38
C PRO A 137 -8.16 -1.29 1.09
N ARG A 138 -8.41 -0.11 1.66
CA ARG A 138 -8.16 0.16 3.09
C ARG A 138 -8.96 -0.80 3.98
N LEU A 139 -10.19 -1.08 3.58
CA LEU A 139 -11.12 -1.96 4.26
C LEU A 139 -11.51 -3.13 3.36
N GLY A 140 -11.34 -4.35 3.86
CA GLY A 140 -11.79 -5.57 3.21
C GLY A 140 -12.22 -6.61 4.24
N ARG A 141 -12.85 -7.70 3.77
CA ARG A 141 -13.43 -8.75 4.62
C ARG A 141 -12.45 -9.37 5.63
N PHE A 142 -11.17 -9.44 5.28
CA PHE A 142 -10.12 -10.05 6.11
C PHE A 142 -8.91 -9.12 6.32
N GLN A 143 -9.01 -7.85 5.94
CA GLN A 143 -7.88 -6.91 5.98
C GLN A 143 -8.38 -5.51 6.34
N SER A 144 -7.76 -4.90 7.34
CA SER A 144 -7.94 -3.49 7.69
C SER A 144 -6.57 -2.83 7.83
N GLY A 145 -6.49 -1.55 7.46
CA GLY A 145 -5.31 -0.72 7.69
C GLY A 145 -5.72 0.72 7.90
N SER A 146 -4.91 1.49 8.63
CA SER A 146 -5.10 2.95 8.67
C SER A 146 -4.66 3.53 7.33
N PHE A 147 -5.42 4.53 6.83
CA PHE A 147 -4.98 5.33 5.70
C PHE A 147 -4.07 6.44 6.22
N SER A 148 -4.55 7.28 7.13
CA SER A 148 -3.75 8.15 8.00
C SER A 148 -4.57 8.51 9.24
N ASP A 149 -3.92 8.60 10.40
CA ASP A 149 -4.51 9.12 11.64
C ASP A 149 -4.26 10.64 11.80
N GLN A 150 -3.32 11.20 11.05
CA GLN A 150 -3.08 12.65 10.96
C GLN A 150 -3.91 13.24 9.81
N PRO A 151 -4.28 14.53 9.83
CA PRO A 151 -4.90 15.19 8.68
C PRO A 151 -4.04 15.08 7.41
N TRP A 152 -4.70 14.92 6.27
CA TRP A 152 -4.07 14.95 4.94
C TRP A 152 -4.91 15.85 4.02
N GLU A 153 -4.28 16.32 2.96
CA GLU A 153 -4.95 17.09 1.92
C GLU A 153 -5.96 16.21 1.18
N GLU A 154 -7.20 16.68 1.00
CA GLU A 154 -8.21 15.93 0.26
C GLU A 154 -7.94 15.94 -1.25
N CYS A 155 -8.22 14.81 -1.89
CA CYS A 155 -8.06 14.68 -3.34
C CYS A 155 -9.10 15.52 -4.10
N THR A 156 -8.66 16.18 -5.16
CA THR A 156 -9.53 16.82 -6.15
C THR A 156 -9.24 16.28 -7.55
N PRO A 157 -10.21 16.34 -8.49
CA PRO A 157 -9.99 15.88 -9.87
C PRO A 157 -8.80 16.53 -10.58
N GLU A 158 -8.46 17.78 -10.24
CA GLU A 158 -7.36 18.54 -10.84
C GLU A 158 -5.98 17.96 -10.46
N LYS A 159 -5.89 17.37 -9.27
CA LYS A 159 -4.67 16.79 -8.71
C LYS A 159 -4.59 15.27 -8.90
N ALA A 160 -5.64 14.67 -9.46
CA ALA A 160 -5.71 13.25 -9.66
C ALA A 160 -4.92 12.81 -10.89
N LEU A 161 -4.32 11.62 -10.78
CA LEU A 161 -3.63 10.97 -11.87
C LEU A 161 -4.59 10.68 -13.02
N ARG A 162 -4.11 10.90 -14.25
CA ARG A 162 -4.80 10.53 -15.49
C ARG A 162 -4.12 9.31 -16.08
N PHE A 163 -4.93 8.31 -16.41
CA PHE A 163 -4.49 7.01 -16.93
C PHE A 163 -5.05 6.78 -18.33
#